data_AF-A0A8H7Y061-F1
#
_entry.id   AF-A0A8H7Y061-F1
#
_cell.length_a   1.000
_cell.length_b   1.000
_cell.length_c   1.000
_cell.angle_alpha   90.00
_cell.angle_beta   90.00
_cell.angle_gamma   90.00
#
_symmetry.space_group_name_H-M   'P 1'
#
loop_
_entity.id
_entity.type
_entity.pdbx_description
1 polymer ?
#
loop_
_entity_poly.entity_id
_entity_poly.type
_entity_poly.pdbx_seq_one_letter_code
_entity_poly.pdbx_strand_id
1 'polypeptide(L)'
;MSSTKIGIAIYAQQGTYNRPRPPHWALVLHPTSYSAPDVRVYHIRGRNGVWTLGHDVRELQGMGDLMGVLHIADIPPERTAPLNDNNSTHNHGQEHIHGEPVATTTTTPAPTTTAVQRLSSFQLDDLDAFIQQFPATKQGDDPSKLFVWTCESYVIRVLAYLSREGALQLPCVPEEMYDYTRRRIAVLKALPRDGDGICIVPFAE
;
A
#
# COMPACT_ATOMS: atom_id res chain seq x y z
N MET A 1 16.66 -12.03 9.66
CA MET A 1 15.19 -11.86 9.61
C MET A 1 14.83 -11.42 8.19
N SER A 2 13.78 -11.97 7.59
CA SER A 2 13.37 -11.68 6.21
C SER A 2 12.53 -10.40 6.12
N SER A 3 12.81 -9.55 5.13
CA SER A 3 11.97 -8.39 4.79
C SER A 3 10.74 -8.79 4.02
N THR A 4 9.60 -8.15 4.26
CA THR A 4 8.40 -8.37 3.47
C THR A 4 8.48 -7.55 2.17
N LYS A 5 8.44 -8.23 1.03
CA LYS A 5 8.39 -7.59 -0.29
C LYS A 5 6.99 -7.09 -0.57
N ILE A 6 6.87 -5.85 -1.05
CA ILE A 6 5.62 -5.25 -1.50
C ILE A 6 5.72 -4.80 -2.97
N GLY A 7 4.72 -5.17 -3.77
CA GLY A 7 4.72 -4.95 -5.20
C GLY A 7 3.33 -4.70 -5.78
N ILE A 8 3.29 -4.30 -7.05
CA ILE A 8 2.06 -4.22 -7.84
C ILE A 8 2.14 -5.28 -8.95
N ALA A 9 1.32 -6.32 -8.85
CA ALA A 9 1.14 -7.28 -9.93
C ALA A 9 0.25 -6.67 -11.02
N ILE A 10 0.73 -6.75 -12.26
CA ILE A 10 0.06 -6.21 -13.43
C ILE A 10 -0.45 -7.38 -14.27
N TYR A 11 -1.76 -7.45 -14.48
CA TYR A 11 -2.38 -8.46 -15.33
C TYR A 11 -2.93 -7.81 -16.59
N ALA A 12 -2.63 -8.39 -17.75
CA ALA A 12 -3.28 -7.99 -18.98
C ALA A 12 -4.78 -8.34 -18.90
N GLN A 13 -5.61 -7.51 -19.52
CA GLN A 13 -7.04 -7.76 -19.65
C GLN A 13 -7.40 -7.82 -21.13
N GLN A 14 -8.05 -8.90 -21.53
CA GLN A 14 -8.66 -9.02 -22.84
C GLN A 14 -10.09 -8.48 -22.78
N GLY A 15 -10.37 -7.43 -23.54
CA GLY A 15 -11.73 -6.93 -23.70
C GLY A 15 -12.55 -7.78 -24.65
N THR A 16 -13.87 -7.62 -24.60
CA THR A 16 -14.78 -8.08 -25.65
C THR A 16 -14.35 -7.48 -27.01
N TYR A 17 -14.38 -8.28 -28.07
CA TYR A 17 -14.03 -7.87 -29.43
C TYR A 17 -12.56 -7.45 -29.61
N ASN A 18 -11.62 -8.12 -28.94
CA ASN A 18 -10.17 -7.85 -29.04
C ASN A 18 -9.77 -6.40 -28.74
N ARG A 19 -10.61 -5.65 -28.02
CA ARG A 19 -10.25 -4.30 -27.59
C ARG A 19 -9.33 -4.41 -26.37
N PRO A 20 -8.14 -3.79 -26.39
CA PRO A 20 -7.27 -3.77 -25.23
C PRO A 20 -7.99 -3.05 -24.09
N ARG A 21 -8.00 -3.68 -22.91
CA ARG A 21 -8.47 -3.05 -21.67
C ARG A 21 -7.27 -2.52 -20.88
N PRO A 22 -7.49 -1.51 -20.03
CA PRO A 22 -6.50 -1.16 -19.01
C PRO A 22 -6.09 -2.42 -18.24
N PRO A 23 -4.80 -2.59 -17.93
CA PRO A 23 -4.35 -3.73 -17.16
C PRO A 23 -4.92 -3.69 -15.74
N HIS A 24 -5.20 -4.86 -15.18
CA HIS A 24 -5.67 -4.99 -13.80
C HIS A 24 -4.49 -4.89 -12.84
N TRP A 25 -4.65 -4.12 -11.77
CA TRP A 25 -3.64 -3.98 -10.72
C TRP A 25 -4.05 -4.76 -9.48
N ALA A 26 -3.09 -5.45 -8.87
CA ALA A 26 -3.23 -6.03 -7.55
C ALA A 26 -2.00 -5.69 -6.71
N LEU A 27 -2.22 -5.35 -5.44
CA LEU A 27 -1.14 -5.26 -4.47
C LEU A 27 -0.73 -6.68 -4.09
N VAL A 28 0.57 -6.95 -4.07
CA VAL A 28 1.12 -8.26 -3.73
C VAL A 28 2.14 -8.16 -2.62
N LEU A 29 2.06 -9.09 -1.66
CA LEU A 29 2.97 -9.19 -0.53
C LEU A 29 3.55 -10.60 -0.43
N HIS A 30 4.85 -10.70 -0.14
CA HIS A 30 5.44 -11.97 0.24
C HIS A 30 6.77 -11.79 1.01
N PRO A 31 7.12 -12.63 2.00
CA PRO A 31 8.35 -12.50 2.79
C PRO A 31 9.67 -12.71 2.03
N THR A 32 9.66 -13.32 0.85
CA THR A 32 10.92 -13.70 0.18
C THR A 32 10.91 -13.47 -1.33
N SER A 33 9.92 -14.02 -2.02
CA SER A 33 9.81 -13.97 -3.49
C SER A 33 8.37 -13.84 -4.00
N TYR A 34 8.16 -13.12 -5.10
CA TYR A 34 6.85 -13.08 -5.78
C TYR A 34 6.51 -14.36 -6.55
N SER A 35 7.47 -15.27 -6.72
CA SER A 35 7.26 -16.58 -7.37
C SER A 35 6.88 -17.68 -6.38
N ALA A 36 6.63 -17.32 -5.11
CA ALA A 36 6.19 -18.29 -4.11
C ALA A 36 4.73 -18.71 -4.33
N PRO A 37 4.32 -19.90 -3.87
CA PRO A 37 2.96 -20.40 -4.05
C PRO A 37 1.93 -19.73 -3.12
N ASP A 38 2.37 -18.92 -2.16
CA ASP A 38 1.60 -18.32 -1.08
C ASP A 38 1.72 -16.78 -1.04
N VAL A 39 1.86 -16.16 -2.21
CA VAL A 39 1.81 -14.69 -2.32
C VAL A 39 0.43 -14.20 -1.92
N ARG A 40 0.36 -13.21 -1.01
CA ARG A 40 -0.89 -12.54 -0.66
C ARG A 40 -1.21 -11.50 -1.72
N VAL A 41 -2.42 -11.57 -2.28
CA VAL A 41 -2.87 -10.75 -3.40
C VAL A 41 -4.12 -9.99 -2.98
N TYR A 42 -4.06 -8.66 -3.05
CA TYR A 42 -5.16 -7.76 -2.70
C TYR A 42 -5.55 -6.93 -3.92
N HIS A 43 -6.83 -6.95 -4.25
CA HIS A 43 -7.35 -6.23 -5.40
C HIS A 43 -8.84 -5.96 -5.24
N ILE A 44 -9.35 -5.06 -6.07
CA ILE A 44 -10.80 -4.86 -6.19
C ILE A 44 -11.26 -5.16 -7.60
N ARG A 45 -12.45 -5.71 -7.75
CA ARG A 45 -13.07 -5.97 -9.06
C ARG A 45 -14.41 -5.27 -9.16
N GLY A 46 -14.64 -4.61 -10.28
CA GLY A 46 -15.90 -3.94 -10.58
C GLY A 46 -16.80 -4.84 -11.43
N ARG A 47 -18.01 -5.13 -10.95
CA ARG A 47 -19.05 -5.82 -11.73
C ARG A 47 -20.37 -5.10 -11.54
N ASN A 48 -20.99 -4.69 -12.66
CA ASN A 48 -22.29 -4.00 -12.66
C ASN A 48 -22.33 -2.76 -11.74
N GLY A 49 -21.25 -1.98 -11.70
CA GLY A 49 -21.12 -0.79 -10.85
C GLY A 49 -20.82 -1.07 -9.38
N VAL A 50 -20.76 -2.34 -8.96
CA VAL A 50 -20.39 -2.74 -7.59
C VAL A 50 -18.92 -3.15 -7.56
N TRP A 51 -18.18 -2.59 -6.61
CA TRP A 51 -16.79 -2.95 -6.34
C TRP A 51 -16.72 -3.97 -5.21
N THR A 52 -16.06 -5.09 -5.45
CA THR A 52 -15.84 -6.15 -4.45
C THR A 52 -14.36 -6.28 -4.15
N LEU A 53 -14.02 -6.45 -2.87
CA LEU A 53 -12.66 -6.75 -2.43
C LEU A 53 -12.37 -8.23 -2.71
N GLY A 54 -11.21 -8.50 -3.29
CA GLY A 54 -10.61 -9.82 -3.35
C GLY A 54 -9.36 -9.86 -2.49
N HIS A 55 -9.23 -10.93 -1.71
CA HIS A 55 -8.01 -11.28 -1.02
C HIS A 55 -7.77 -12.77 -1.28
N ASP A 56 -6.65 -13.08 -1.93
CA ASP A 56 -6.23 -14.43 -2.26
C ASP A 56 -4.83 -14.71 -1.70
N VAL A 57 -4.54 -15.97 -1.37
CA VAL A 57 -3.17 -16.46 -1.09
C VAL A 57 -2.86 -17.52 -2.13
N ARG A 58 -1.93 -17.25 -3.04
CA ARG A 58 -1.62 -18.13 -4.18
C ARG A 58 -0.39 -17.73 -4.98
N GLU A 59 0.02 -18.62 -5.88
CA GLU A 59 0.99 -18.34 -6.92
C GLU A 59 0.45 -17.36 -7.96
N LEU A 60 1.23 -16.32 -8.29
CA LEU A 60 0.80 -15.27 -9.23
C LEU A 60 0.65 -15.78 -10.67
N GLN A 61 1.45 -16.78 -11.08
CA GLN A 61 1.41 -17.33 -12.43
C GLN A 61 0.09 -18.03 -12.75
N GLY A 62 -0.58 -18.59 -11.74
CA GLY A 62 -1.88 -19.27 -11.88
C GLY A 62 -3.07 -18.33 -12.05
N MET A 63 -2.90 -17.00 -11.93
CA MET A 63 -4.01 -16.03 -11.90
C MET A 63 -4.44 -15.47 -13.26
N GLY A 64 -3.81 -15.89 -14.37
CA GLY A 64 -4.16 -15.48 -15.73
C GLY A 64 -3.01 -14.82 -16.49
N ASP A 65 -3.32 -13.80 -17.31
CA ASP A 65 -2.35 -13.09 -18.16
C ASP A 65 -1.44 -12.15 -17.36
N LEU A 66 -0.71 -12.67 -16.36
CA LEU A 66 0.29 -11.91 -15.60
C LEU A 66 1.34 -11.34 -16.55
N MET A 67 1.53 -10.03 -16.50
CA MET A 67 2.58 -9.35 -17.24
C MET A 67 3.89 -9.29 -16.44
N GLY A 68 3.78 -9.14 -15.13
CA GLY A 68 4.91 -9.05 -14.21
C GLY A 68 4.55 -8.32 -12.93
N VAL A 69 5.55 -8.08 -12.09
CA VAL A 69 5.41 -7.36 -10.83
C VAL A 69 6.30 -6.13 -10.84
N LEU A 70 5.73 -4.99 -10.45
CA LEU A 70 6.48 -3.79 -10.14
C LEU A 70 6.84 -3.81 -8.66
N HIS A 71 8.11 -3.99 -8.33
CA HIS A 71 8.58 -4.06 -6.95
C HIS A 71 8.64 -2.65 -6.35
N ILE A 72 7.86 -2.37 -5.30
CA ILE A 72 7.79 -1.05 -4.65
C ILE A 72 8.88 -0.90 -3.59
N ALA A 73 8.92 -1.83 -2.64
CA ALA A 73 9.83 -1.76 -1.50
C ALA A 73 10.02 -3.12 -0.82
N ASP A 74 11.09 -3.22 -0.03
CA ASP A 74 11.30 -4.26 0.98
C ASP A 74 11.06 -3.63 2.36
N ILE A 75 10.05 -4.13 3.09
CA ILE A 75 9.72 -3.67 4.44
C ILE A 75 10.58 -4.48 5.42
N PRO A 76 11.50 -3.85 6.17
CA PRO A 76 12.37 -4.57 7.07
C PRO A 76 11.56 -5.21 8.20
N PRO A 77 11.92 -6.42 8.64
CA PRO A 77 11.40 -6.95 9.89
C PRO A 77 11.91 -6.05 11.01
N GLU A 78 11.10 -5.88 12.05
CA GLU A 78 11.36 -5.04 13.23
C GLU A 78 12.86 -4.85 13.51
N ARG A 79 13.34 -3.60 13.44
CA ARG A 79 14.57 -3.29 14.15
C ARG A 79 14.17 -3.26 15.61
N THR A 80 14.57 -4.27 16.36
CA THR A 80 14.63 -4.17 17.81
C THR A 80 15.46 -2.92 18.09
N ALA A 81 14.79 -1.81 18.39
CA ALA A 81 15.51 -0.59 18.75
C ALA A 81 16.41 -1.01 19.91
N PRO A 82 17.72 -0.70 19.89
CA PRO A 82 18.54 -0.93 21.06
C PRO A 82 17.80 -0.27 22.22
N LEU A 83 17.41 -1.08 23.21
CA LEU A 83 16.75 -0.62 24.43
C LEU A 83 17.56 0.58 24.91
N ASN A 84 16.96 1.76 24.80
CA ASN A 84 17.61 2.98 25.17
C ASN A 84 17.61 2.97 26.70
N ASP A 85 18.66 2.41 27.30
CA ASP A 85 18.92 2.36 28.75
C ASP A 85 19.21 3.77 29.33
N ASN A 86 18.48 4.79 28.86
CA ASN A 86 18.51 6.12 29.43
C ASN A 86 17.45 6.23 30.50
N ASN A 87 17.60 5.43 31.55
CA ASN A 87 16.98 5.69 32.84
C ASN A 87 18.08 6.15 33.81
N SER A 88 18.52 7.39 33.68
CA SER A 88 19.29 8.04 34.74
C SER A 88 19.02 9.54 34.78
N THR A 89 18.22 9.94 35.80
CA THR A 89 18.28 11.22 36.56
C THR A 89 18.08 12.53 35.78
N HIS A 90 17.27 13.52 36.16
CA HIS A 90 16.92 14.02 37.50
C HIS A 90 15.74 15.02 37.38
N ASN A 91 14.82 15.01 38.36
CA ASN A 91 13.80 16.03 38.59
C ASN A 91 14.42 17.26 39.28
N HIS A 92 14.14 18.50 38.85
CA HIS A 92 13.89 19.61 39.80
C HIS A 92 13.30 20.91 39.20
N GLY A 93 12.11 21.29 39.70
CA GLY A 93 11.60 22.66 39.96
C GLY A 93 11.25 23.57 38.77
N GLN A 94 10.30 24.51 38.82
CA GLN A 94 9.21 24.88 39.73
C GLN A 94 8.42 26.05 39.02
N GLU A 95 7.10 25.99 39.10
CA GLU A 95 6.00 27.00 39.04
C GLU A 95 6.17 28.42 38.44
N HIS A 96 5.15 28.91 37.71
CA HIS A 96 4.35 30.10 38.09
C HIS A 96 3.06 30.31 37.26
N ILE A 97 2.07 30.95 37.90
CA ILE A 97 0.63 31.05 37.60
C ILE A 97 0.22 32.46 37.08
N HIS A 98 -0.80 32.55 36.20
CA HIS A 98 -1.85 33.61 36.00
C HIS A 98 -2.14 33.82 34.49
N GLY A 99 -3.35 34.02 33.92
CA GLY A 99 -4.75 34.10 34.36
C GLY A 99 -5.65 34.61 33.19
N GLU A 100 -6.90 34.13 33.10
CA GLU A 100 -8.14 34.65 32.42
C GLU A 100 -8.19 35.03 30.90
N PRO A 101 -9.38 35.23 30.26
CA PRO A 101 -10.71 34.62 30.44
C PRO A 101 -11.42 34.13 29.13
N VAL A 102 -12.46 33.33 29.38
CA VAL A 102 -13.64 32.85 28.62
C VAL A 102 -14.00 33.50 27.27
N ALA A 103 -14.15 32.66 26.24
CA ALA A 103 -15.06 32.85 25.11
C ALA A 103 -15.77 31.53 24.73
N THR A 104 -17.10 31.54 24.80
CA THR A 104 -17.97 30.39 24.53
C THR A 104 -17.99 30.07 23.04
N THR A 105 -17.37 28.96 22.64
CA THR A 105 -17.41 28.46 21.25
C THR A 105 -18.12 27.12 21.20
N THR A 106 -19.20 27.05 20.42
CA THR A 106 -19.98 25.84 20.14
C THR A 106 -19.07 24.75 19.58
N THR A 107 -18.75 23.76 20.43
CA THR A 107 -17.81 22.69 20.12
C THR A 107 -18.56 21.59 19.36
N THR A 108 -18.36 21.54 18.04
CA THR A 108 -18.62 20.32 17.26
C THR A 108 -17.60 19.28 17.72
N PRO A 109 -17.99 18.02 18.04
CA PRO A 109 -17.02 17.02 18.47
C PRO A 109 -16.02 16.79 17.34
N ALA A 110 -14.80 17.28 17.55
CA ALA A 110 -13.67 16.95 16.70
C ALA A 110 -13.53 15.42 16.68
N PRO A 111 -13.29 14.80 15.50
CA PRO A 111 -12.97 13.39 15.46
C PRO A 111 -11.79 13.17 16.40
N THR A 112 -11.99 12.34 17.41
CA THR A 112 -10.95 11.95 18.35
C THR A 112 -9.84 11.31 17.53
N THR A 113 -8.79 12.08 17.26
CA THR A 113 -7.57 11.60 16.63
C THR A 113 -6.94 10.64 17.62
N THR A 114 -7.37 9.38 17.57
CA THR A 114 -6.71 8.27 18.25
C THR A 114 -5.24 8.40 17.88
N ALA A 115 -4.38 8.60 18.88
CA ALA A 115 -2.96 8.71 18.69
C ALA A 115 -2.52 7.50 17.86
N VAL A 116 -2.22 7.75 16.58
CA VAL A 116 -1.76 6.74 15.66
C VAL A 116 -0.41 6.32 16.21
N GLN A 117 -0.39 5.21 16.94
CA GLN A 117 0.84 4.55 17.31
C GLN A 117 1.56 4.30 15.99
N ARG A 118 2.67 5.01 15.76
CA ARG A 118 3.57 4.69 14.67
C ARG A 118 3.94 3.24 14.87
N LEU A 119 3.38 2.37 14.03
CA LEU A 119 3.67 0.96 14.04
C LEU A 119 5.16 0.83 13.72
N SER A 120 5.97 0.59 14.76
CA SER A 120 7.43 0.53 14.66
C SER A 120 7.91 -0.69 13.90
N SER A 121 7.00 -1.64 13.66
CA SER A 121 7.22 -2.79 12.78
C SER A 121 5.92 -3.20 12.11
N PHE A 122 6.07 -3.73 10.89
CA PHE A 122 4.99 -4.30 10.10
C PHE A 122 5.42 -5.72 9.71
N GLN A 123 5.00 -6.72 10.48
CA GLN A 123 5.10 -8.11 10.04
C GLN A 123 4.09 -8.35 8.90
N LEU A 124 4.23 -9.48 8.20
CA LEU A 124 3.31 -9.82 7.11
C LEU A 124 1.85 -9.83 7.56
N ASP A 125 1.57 -10.33 8.76
CA ASP A 125 0.21 -10.38 9.31
C ASP A 125 -0.31 -8.99 9.72
N ASP A 126 0.56 -8.09 10.19
CA ASP A 126 0.19 -6.71 10.47
C ASP A 126 -0.15 -5.96 9.18
N LEU A 127 0.62 -6.18 8.12
CA LEU A 127 0.34 -5.61 6.79
C LEU A 127 -0.98 -6.13 6.24
N ASP A 128 -1.24 -7.42 6.36
CA ASP A 128 -2.51 -8.01 5.92
C ASP A 128 -3.70 -7.42 6.69
N ALA A 129 -3.63 -7.42 8.03
CA ALA A 129 -4.65 -6.80 8.87
C ALA A 129 -4.84 -5.31 8.57
N PHE A 130 -3.77 -4.58 8.23
CA PHE A 130 -3.85 -3.18 7.80
C PHE A 130 -4.58 -3.04 6.47
N ILE A 131 -4.21 -3.83 5.45
CA ILE A 131 -4.78 -3.73 4.10
C ILE A 131 -6.26 -4.11 4.09
N GLN A 132 -6.67 -5.08 4.90
CA GLN A 132 -8.07 -5.50 5.00
C GLN A 132 -9.01 -4.43 5.57
N GLN A 133 -8.47 -3.38 6.21
CA GLN A 133 -9.28 -2.25 6.69
C GLN A 133 -9.79 -1.37 5.54
N PHE A 134 -9.20 -1.47 4.35
CA PHE A 134 -9.57 -0.65 3.20
C PHE A 134 -10.72 -1.31 2.41
N PRO A 135 -11.94 -0.73 2.42
CA PRO A 135 -13.08 -1.30 1.73
C PRO A 135 -12.93 -1.14 0.22
N ALA A 136 -13.65 -1.94 -0.57
CA ALA A 136 -13.57 -1.86 -2.03
C ALA A 136 -14.11 -0.53 -2.63
N THR A 137 -14.80 0.28 -1.83
CA THR A 137 -15.40 1.56 -2.24
C THR A 137 -14.52 2.76 -1.89
N LYS A 138 -14.68 3.86 -2.63
CA LYS A 138 -13.93 5.13 -2.43
C LYS A 138 -14.08 5.75 -1.03
N GLN A 139 -15.30 5.77 -0.47
CA GLN A 139 -15.61 6.41 0.83
C GLN A 139 -15.11 7.85 1.01
N GLY A 140 -15.02 8.61 -0.09
CA GLY A 140 -14.54 10.00 -0.05
C GLY A 140 -13.01 10.15 0.05
N ASP A 141 -12.27 9.05 0.13
CA ASP A 141 -10.81 9.05 0.27
C ASP A 141 -10.15 8.44 -0.98
N ASP A 142 -9.42 9.28 -1.71
CA ASP A 142 -8.81 8.92 -3.00
C ASP A 142 -7.53 9.73 -3.23
N PRO A 143 -6.41 9.31 -2.63
CA PRO A 143 -5.13 9.99 -2.82
C PRO A 143 -4.59 9.86 -4.26
N SER A 144 -5.16 8.98 -5.09
CA SER A 144 -4.75 8.84 -6.49
C SER A 144 -5.16 10.02 -7.37
N LYS A 145 -6.18 10.79 -6.96
CA LYS A 145 -6.82 11.87 -7.74
C LYS A 145 -7.27 11.43 -9.14
N LEU A 146 -7.42 10.14 -9.39
CA LEU A 146 -7.98 9.64 -10.64
C LEU A 146 -9.46 10.03 -10.74
N PHE A 147 -9.90 10.26 -11.98
CA PHE A 147 -11.26 10.72 -12.24
C PHE A 147 -12.33 9.72 -11.80
N VAL A 148 -12.03 8.42 -11.88
CA VAL A 148 -12.94 7.33 -11.53
C VAL A 148 -12.27 6.41 -10.52
N TRP A 149 -13.06 5.87 -9.60
CA TRP A 149 -12.60 4.83 -8.70
C TRP A 149 -12.31 3.53 -9.47
N THR A 150 -11.09 3.02 -9.35
CA THR A 150 -10.58 1.87 -10.11
C THR A 150 -9.69 0.99 -9.23
N CYS A 151 -9.25 -0.18 -9.74
CA CYS A 151 -8.29 -1.01 -9.01
C CYS A 151 -6.95 -0.30 -8.79
N GLU A 152 -6.55 0.57 -9.72
CA GLU A 152 -5.39 1.44 -9.61
C GLU A 152 -5.54 2.42 -8.44
N SER A 153 -6.70 3.09 -8.34
CA SER A 153 -7.00 3.98 -7.20
C SER A 153 -6.95 3.25 -5.86
N TYR A 154 -7.47 2.03 -5.80
CA TYR A 154 -7.42 1.21 -4.58
C TYR A 154 -5.99 0.89 -4.16
N VAL A 155 -5.16 0.39 -5.09
CA VAL A 155 -3.75 0.06 -4.80
C VAL A 155 -2.97 1.30 -4.37
N ILE A 156 -3.14 2.43 -5.07
CA ILE A 156 -2.50 3.70 -4.72
C ILE A 156 -2.96 4.17 -3.33
N ARG A 157 -4.25 4.02 -3.00
CA ARG A 157 -4.76 4.37 -1.66
C ARG A 157 -4.06 3.55 -0.58
N VAL A 158 -4.01 2.23 -0.72
CA VAL A 158 -3.35 1.38 0.28
C VAL A 158 -1.87 1.76 0.44
N LEU A 159 -1.15 1.97 -0.66
CA LEU A 159 0.26 2.36 -0.65
C LEU A 159 0.49 3.74 -0.02
N ALA A 160 -0.37 4.71 -0.30
CA ALA A 160 -0.31 6.05 0.31
C ALA A 160 -0.45 5.98 1.83
N TYR A 161 -1.37 5.15 2.33
CA TYR A 161 -1.57 4.98 3.77
C TYR A 161 -0.44 4.21 4.43
N LEU A 162 0.06 3.13 3.82
CA LEU A 162 1.27 2.46 4.30
C LEU A 162 2.45 3.44 4.43
N SER A 163 2.59 4.37 3.48
CA SER A 163 3.64 5.38 3.56
C SER A 163 3.40 6.42 4.65
N ARG A 164 2.16 6.88 4.81
CA ARG A 164 1.76 7.81 5.89
C ARG A 164 1.99 7.22 7.28
N GLU A 165 1.78 5.92 7.44
CA GLU A 165 2.05 5.18 8.68
C GLU A 165 3.54 4.88 8.90
N GLY A 166 4.40 5.22 7.94
CA GLY A 166 5.85 5.00 8.02
C GLY A 166 6.27 3.56 7.73
N ALA A 167 5.37 2.72 7.22
CA ALA A 167 5.68 1.33 6.84
C ALA A 167 6.68 1.26 5.68
N LEU A 168 6.59 2.23 4.76
CA LEU A 168 7.47 2.33 3.60
C LEU A 168 7.62 3.78 3.13
N GLN A 169 8.65 4.04 2.33
CA GLN A 169 8.80 5.29 1.59
C GLN A 169 8.38 5.07 0.14
N LEU A 170 7.44 5.88 -0.36
CA LEU A 170 7.07 5.81 -1.77
C LEU A 170 8.11 6.55 -2.64
N PRO A 171 8.39 6.03 -3.85
CA PRO A 171 9.33 6.64 -4.78
C PRO A 171 8.79 7.90 -5.48
N CYS A 172 7.49 8.14 -5.41
CA CYS A 172 6.82 9.36 -5.85
C CYS A 172 5.59 9.62 -4.99
N VAL A 173 4.99 10.81 -5.13
CA VAL A 173 3.73 11.13 -4.44
C VAL A 173 2.57 10.29 -5.01
N PRO A 174 1.55 9.94 -4.20
CA PRO A 174 0.43 9.08 -4.64
C PRO A 174 -0.24 9.52 -5.95
N GLU A 175 -0.35 10.83 -6.18
CA GLU A 175 -0.93 11.42 -7.38
C GLU A 175 -0.17 11.07 -8.67
N GLU A 176 1.15 10.87 -8.59
CA GLU A 176 2.01 10.60 -9.74
C GLU A 176 2.18 9.09 -9.98
N MET A 177 1.79 8.25 -9.02
CA MET A 177 1.99 6.80 -9.09
C MET A 177 1.29 6.17 -10.30
N TYR A 178 0.14 6.70 -10.73
CA TYR A 178 -0.57 6.17 -11.89
C TYR A 178 0.26 6.30 -13.17
N ASP A 179 0.70 7.52 -13.51
CA ASP A 179 1.48 7.78 -14.71
C ASP A 179 2.84 7.10 -14.65
N TYR A 180 3.45 7.07 -13.46
CA TYR A 180 4.70 6.36 -13.24
C TYR A 180 4.55 4.86 -13.54
N THR A 181 3.54 4.22 -12.94
CA THR A 181 3.24 2.80 -13.17
C THR A 181 2.96 2.52 -14.63
N ARG A 182 2.21 3.39 -15.31
CA ARG A 182 1.92 3.25 -16.76
C ARG A 182 3.20 3.22 -17.60
N ARG A 183 4.22 4.03 -17.27
CA ARG A 183 5.53 3.97 -17.94
C ARG A 183 6.23 2.64 -17.66
N ARG A 184 6.23 2.16 -16.41
CA ARG A 184 6.85 0.86 -16.05
C ARG A 184 6.13 -0.33 -16.68
N ILE A 185 4.83 -0.25 -16.90
CA ILE A 185 4.07 -1.26 -17.67
C ILE A 185 4.58 -1.35 -19.12
N ALA A 186 4.99 -0.23 -19.74
CA ALA A 186 5.58 -0.28 -21.07
C ALA A 186 6.92 -1.04 -21.08
N VAL A 187 7.73 -0.89 -20.01
CA VAL A 187 8.95 -1.67 -19.81
C VAL A 187 8.63 -3.16 -19.66
N LEU A 188 7.67 -3.52 -18.82
CA LEU A 188 7.21 -4.92 -18.66
C LEU A 188 6.76 -5.54 -19.99
N LYS A 189 6.10 -4.76 -20.87
CA LYS A 189 5.68 -5.24 -22.20
C LYS A 189 6.84 -5.46 -23.17
N ALA A 190 7.92 -4.70 -23.03
CA ALA A 190 9.06 -4.76 -23.92
C ALA A 190 10.06 -5.86 -23.53
N LEU A 191 10.04 -6.29 -22.26
CA LEU A 191 10.91 -7.36 -21.80
C LEU A 191 10.50 -8.70 -22.42
N PRO A 192 11.47 -9.49 -22.92
CA PRO A 192 11.19 -10.82 -23.43
C PRO A 192 10.64 -11.69 -22.30
N ARG A 193 9.61 -12.49 -22.62
CA ARG A 193 9.06 -13.50 -21.72
C ARG A 193 9.90 -14.76 -21.84
N ASP A 194 11.15 -14.69 -21.40
CA ASP A 194 12.06 -15.82 -21.45
C ASP A 194 11.79 -16.75 -20.26
N GLY A 195 10.95 -17.76 -20.50
CA GLY A 195 10.68 -18.87 -19.57
C GLY A 195 9.52 -18.65 -18.60
N ASP A 196 9.33 -19.64 -17.71
CA ASP A 196 8.29 -19.67 -16.67
C ASP A 196 8.64 -18.75 -15.47
N GLY A 197 9.38 -17.66 -15.70
CA GLY A 197 9.78 -16.71 -14.66
C GLY A 197 8.80 -15.55 -14.53
N ILE A 198 8.57 -15.06 -13.30
CA ILE A 198 7.87 -13.78 -13.12
C ILE A 198 8.84 -12.66 -13.45
N CYS A 199 8.48 -11.82 -14.42
CA CYS A 199 9.21 -10.59 -14.70
C CYS A 199 9.02 -9.60 -13.55
N ILE A 200 10.09 -9.27 -12.83
CA ILE A 200 10.09 -8.30 -11.73
C ILE A 200 10.88 -7.08 -12.17
N VAL A 201 10.24 -5.91 -12.13
CA VAL A 201 10.84 -4.63 -12.50
C VAL A 201 10.80 -3.72 -11.26
N PRO A 202 11.91 -3.07 -10.87
CA PRO A 202 11.87 -2.11 -9.76
C PRO A 202 10.93 -0.96 -10.13
N PHE A 203 10.21 -0.44 -9.14
CA PHE A 203 9.34 0.72 -9.37
C PHE A 203 10.22 1.93 -9.66
N ALA A 204 11.06 2.37 -8.71
CA ALA A 204 12.04 3.42 -8.98
C ALA A 204 13.09 2.99 -10.00
N GLU A 205 13.61 3.97 -10.76
CA GLU A 205 14.77 3.83 -11.65
C GLU A 205 16.08 4.08 -10.92
#